data_AF-U6D2R0-F1
#
_entry.id   AF-U6D2R0-F1
#
_cell.length_a   1.000
_cell.length_b   1.000
_cell.length_c   1.000
_cell.angle_alpha   90.00
_cell.angle_beta   90.00
_cell.angle_gamma   90.00
#
_symmetry.space_group_name_H-M   'P 1'
#
loop_
_entity.id
_entity.type
_entity.pdbx_description
1 polymer ?
#
loop_
_entity_poly.entity_id
_entity_poly.type
_entity_poly.pdbx_seq_one_letter_code
_entity_poly.pdbx_strand_id
1 'polypeptide(L)'
;GGRNTAPSGGSSVSSGSSVSSTSLDTLCTGSSSSELGPSCSPTPPPVPRRGTHTTVSQAQPPPSKAPAPEPPTEEVAVDTASAPDELEALGALSLGTTDEKAVAEPAVPRTIGAELMELVRRNTGLSHELCRVAIGVVVGHIQASVPASSPVMEQVLLSLVEGKDLSTALPSGQVCHDQQRLEGIFADLARRKDDAQQRSWALYEDEGVIRCYLEELLHILTDADPEVCKKMCKRNEFESVLALVAYYQMEHRASLRLLLLKCFGAMCGLDAAIISTLVSSVLPVELARDMQTDTQDHQKLCYSALILAMVFSMGEAVPYAHYEHLGTPFAQFLLSIVEDGLPLDTTEQLPDLCMNLLLALNLHLPAPDQNVIMTALSKHSNVKIFSEKLLLLLNRGDDPVRIFKHEPQPPHSILKFLQDVFASPATAAIFYHTDMMALIDITVRHIADLSPGDKLRVEYLSLMHAVIRSTPYLQHRHRLPDLQATLRRILTEEEASPQGQMDRMIVREMCKEFPELGEDPS
;
A
#
# COMPACT_ATOMS: atom_id res chain seq x y z
N GLY A 1 -72.07 48.04 -11.14
CA GLY A 1 -72.72 46.78 -10.76
C GLY A 1 -71.67 45.68 -10.70
N GLY A 2 -71.87 44.62 -9.90
CA GLY A 2 -70.77 43.72 -9.46
C GLY A 2 -69.95 44.38 -8.33
N ARG A 3 -69.55 43.76 -7.21
CA ARG A 3 -69.43 42.34 -6.78
C ARG A 3 -68.48 41.50 -7.66
N ASN A 4 -67.53 40.72 -7.11
CA ASN A 4 -67.21 40.44 -5.69
C ASN A 4 -65.79 39.82 -5.54
N THR A 5 -65.19 39.89 -4.33
CA THR A 5 -64.21 38.93 -3.71
C THR A 5 -62.90 38.55 -4.44
N ALA A 6 -61.75 38.26 -3.79
CA ALA A 6 -61.28 38.47 -2.40
C ALA A 6 -59.73 38.24 -2.34
N PRO A 7 -59.01 38.73 -1.31
CA PRO A 7 -57.57 38.48 -1.12
C PRO A 7 -57.23 37.62 0.13
N SER A 8 -56.21 36.78 0.02
CA SER A 8 -55.40 36.18 1.12
C SER A 8 -54.24 35.37 0.50
N GLY A 9 -53.08 35.19 1.12
CA GLY A 9 -52.56 35.74 2.38
C GLY A 9 -51.10 35.27 2.56
N GLY A 10 -50.28 35.94 3.38
CA GLY A 10 -48.83 35.66 3.42
C GLY A 10 -48.16 35.73 4.80
N SER A 11 -47.24 34.78 5.00
CA SER A 11 -46.08 34.78 5.92
C SER A 11 -46.25 34.81 7.45
N SER A 12 -45.38 34.03 8.13
CA SER A 12 -45.02 34.05 9.57
C SER A 12 -46.10 33.54 10.56
N VAL A 13 -45.80 33.00 11.75
CA VAL A 13 -44.63 33.16 12.67
C VAL A 13 -44.18 31.82 13.32
N SER A 14 -42.90 31.79 13.71
CA SER A 14 -42.11 30.89 14.59
C SER A 14 -42.76 29.73 15.37
N SER A 15 -42.02 28.61 15.43
CA SER A 15 -42.18 27.52 16.40
C SER A 15 -41.74 27.93 17.82
N GLY A 16 -42.40 27.38 18.85
CA GLY A 16 -41.99 27.47 20.25
C GLY A 16 -42.09 26.10 20.93
N SER A 17 -41.05 25.72 21.67
CA SER A 17 -40.90 24.40 22.31
C SER A 17 -41.43 24.35 23.74
N SER A 18 -41.93 23.20 24.21
CA SER A 18 -41.50 22.59 25.50
C SER A 18 -42.23 21.27 25.86
N VAL A 19 -41.51 20.45 26.64
CA VAL A 19 -41.93 19.36 27.56
C VAL A 19 -43.00 18.33 27.15
N SER A 20 -42.59 17.06 27.21
CA SER A 20 -43.09 16.12 28.24
C SER A 20 -42.09 14.99 28.47
N SER A 21 -41.89 14.61 29.73
CA SER A 21 -40.87 13.66 30.18
C SER A 21 -41.48 12.53 31.01
N THR A 22 -41.12 11.29 30.73
CA THR A 22 -41.29 10.17 31.69
C THR A 22 -40.06 9.28 31.67
N SER A 23 -39.46 9.09 32.84
CA SER A 23 -38.35 8.16 33.08
C SER A 23 -38.85 7.03 33.98
N LEU A 24 -38.39 5.81 33.75
CA LEU A 24 -38.45 4.72 34.73
C LEU A 24 -37.18 3.87 34.63
N ASP A 25 -36.29 4.04 35.60
CA ASP A 25 -35.20 3.11 35.87
C ASP A 25 -35.75 1.81 36.50
N THR A 26 -35.08 0.69 36.27
CA THR A 26 -35.11 -0.48 37.16
C THR A 26 -33.76 -1.20 37.08
N LEU A 27 -33.17 -1.48 38.25
CA LEU A 27 -31.82 -2.02 38.41
C LEU A 27 -31.82 -3.50 38.85
N CYS A 28 -30.61 -4.09 38.87
CA CYS A 28 -30.26 -5.43 39.38
C CYS A 28 -30.74 -6.62 38.52
N THR A 29 -30.04 -7.74 38.36
CA THR A 29 -28.66 -8.23 38.68
C THR A 29 -28.52 -9.54 37.86
N GLY A 30 -27.41 -10.02 37.29
CA GLY A 30 -25.97 -9.72 37.43
C GLY A 30 -25.20 -11.04 37.64
N SER A 31 -24.16 -11.35 36.85
CA SER A 31 -23.22 -12.47 37.11
C SER A 31 -21.98 -12.49 36.20
N SER A 32 -20.81 -12.60 36.83
CA SER A 32 -19.54 -13.25 36.42
C SER A 32 -18.83 -12.90 35.09
N SER A 33 -17.57 -12.50 35.24
CA SER A 33 -16.58 -12.25 34.18
C SER A 33 -15.95 -13.52 33.59
N SER A 34 -15.35 -13.39 32.41
CA SER A 34 -14.22 -14.21 31.94
C SER A 34 -13.32 -13.36 31.05
N GLU A 35 -12.00 -13.44 31.24
CA GLU A 35 -11.02 -12.56 30.56
C GLU A 35 -10.64 -13.11 29.18
N LEU A 36 -10.57 -12.24 28.16
CA LEU A 36 -10.01 -12.59 26.84
C LEU A 36 -9.32 -11.39 26.16
N GLY A 37 -8.00 -11.54 26.00
CA GLY A 37 -7.24 -11.00 24.85
C GLY A 37 -6.96 -9.48 24.79
N PRO A 38 -5.91 -9.07 24.04
CA PRO A 38 -5.69 -7.66 23.70
C PRO A 38 -6.72 -7.19 22.67
N SER A 39 -7.36 -6.05 22.94
CA SER A 39 -8.35 -5.45 22.05
C SER A 39 -7.74 -4.98 20.72
N CYS A 40 -8.43 -5.22 19.60
CA CYS A 40 -8.07 -4.65 18.30
C CYS A 40 -8.19 -3.12 18.33
N SER A 41 -7.14 -2.42 17.92
CA SER A 41 -7.14 -0.96 17.82
C SER A 41 -8.09 -0.47 16.71
N PRO A 42 -8.92 0.58 16.93
CA PRO A 42 -9.86 1.10 15.93
C PRO A 42 -9.18 1.93 14.82
N THR A 43 -7.92 2.30 15.00
CA THR A 43 -7.13 3.15 14.10
C THR A 43 -6.67 2.40 12.85
N PRO A 44 -6.66 3.02 11.65
CA PRO A 44 -5.90 2.49 10.52
C PRO A 44 -4.39 2.40 10.87
N PRO A 45 -3.65 1.42 10.34
CA PRO A 45 -2.22 1.27 10.63
C PRO A 45 -1.42 2.45 10.05
N PRO A 46 -0.41 2.98 10.77
CA PRO A 46 0.46 4.03 10.25
C PRO A 46 1.32 3.51 9.09
N VAL A 47 1.53 4.36 8.07
CA VAL A 47 2.35 4.02 6.90
C VAL A 47 3.78 3.62 7.33
N PRO A 48 4.37 2.52 6.82
CA PRO A 48 5.62 1.98 7.33
C PRO A 48 6.83 2.93 7.22
N ARG A 49 7.18 3.60 8.33
CA ARG A 49 8.43 4.35 8.45
C ARG A 49 9.60 3.36 8.49
N ARG A 50 10.36 3.28 7.40
CA ARG A 50 11.51 2.38 7.30
C ARG A 50 12.66 2.90 8.18
N GLY A 51 13.01 2.15 9.22
CA GLY A 51 14.07 2.53 10.15
C GLY A 51 15.43 2.68 9.47
N THR A 52 16.21 3.67 9.91
CA THR A 52 17.57 3.91 9.44
C THR A 52 18.50 2.77 9.85
N HIS A 53 19.22 2.19 8.89
CA HIS A 53 20.26 1.19 9.17
C HIS A 53 21.51 1.87 9.73
N THR A 54 21.68 1.86 11.05
CA THR A 54 22.94 2.24 11.69
C THR A 54 24.03 1.22 11.39
N THR A 55 25.14 1.69 10.83
CA THR A 55 26.35 0.89 10.61
C THR A 55 27.04 0.59 11.95
N VAL A 56 27.15 -0.69 12.29
CA VAL A 56 27.94 -1.16 13.44
C VAL A 56 29.31 -1.64 12.95
N SER A 57 30.38 -1.07 13.50
CA SER A 57 31.75 -1.34 13.08
C SER A 57 32.24 -2.75 13.47
N GLN A 58 33.25 -3.21 12.74
CA GLN A 58 33.96 -4.48 12.99
C GLN A 58 34.63 -4.51 14.37
N ALA A 59 34.66 -5.69 14.99
CA ALA A 59 35.55 -6.02 16.11
C ALA A 59 36.15 -7.42 15.90
N GLN A 60 37.47 -7.56 16.10
CA GLN A 60 38.20 -8.82 15.92
C GLN A 60 38.31 -9.64 17.22
N PRO A 61 38.46 -10.98 17.14
CA PRO A 61 38.57 -11.85 18.32
C PRO A 61 40.02 -12.00 18.85
N PRO A 62 40.24 -12.12 20.17
CA PRO A 62 41.49 -12.59 20.78
C PRO A 62 41.46 -14.11 21.13
N PRO A 63 42.60 -14.77 21.43
CA PRO A 63 42.76 -16.19 21.08
C PRO A 63 43.19 -17.18 22.18
N SER A 64 42.93 -18.47 21.90
CA SER A 64 43.73 -19.68 22.21
C SER A 64 44.22 -20.01 23.63
N LYS A 65 43.82 -21.20 24.15
CA LYS A 65 44.76 -22.26 24.58
C LYS A 65 44.12 -23.63 24.88
N ALA A 66 44.86 -24.69 24.54
CA ALA A 66 44.81 -26.03 25.16
C ALA A 66 46.15 -26.22 25.95
N PRO A 67 46.37 -27.26 26.81
CA PRO A 67 46.32 -28.68 26.43
C PRO A 67 45.73 -29.64 27.50
N ALA A 68 45.73 -30.96 27.22
CA ALA A 68 45.49 -32.06 28.18
C ALA A 68 46.76 -32.39 29.03
N PRO A 69 46.67 -33.24 30.08
CA PRO A 69 46.80 -34.69 29.88
C PRO A 69 45.99 -35.62 30.84
N GLU A 70 46.13 -36.93 30.62
CA GLU A 70 45.60 -38.11 31.36
C GLU A 70 46.78 -39.00 31.85
N PRO A 71 46.60 -40.20 32.47
CA PRO A 71 45.44 -40.80 33.17
C PRO A 71 45.70 -40.95 34.70
N PRO A 72 46.16 -42.07 35.37
CA PRO A 72 46.31 -43.52 35.07
C PRO A 72 45.70 -44.53 36.10
N THR A 73 45.46 -45.79 35.68
CA THR A 73 45.54 -47.11 36.44
C THR A 73 44.74 -47.34 37.76
N GLU A 74 44.32 -48.53 38.23
CA GLU A 74 44.05 -49.93 37.78
C GLU A 74 43.08 -50.55 38.86
N GLU A 75 42.68 -51.82 39.05
CA GLU A 75 43.04 -53.23 38.72
C GLU A 75 41.72 -54.01 38.38
N VAL A 76 41.59 -55.03 37.51
CA VAL A 76 42.18 -56.40 37.34
C VAL A 76 41.44 -57.55 38.08
N ALA A 77 40.93 -58.54 37.32
CA ALA A 77 40.86 -60.02 37.56
C ALA A 77 39.60 -60.72 36.94
N VAL A 78 39.58 -61.97 36.44
CA VAL A 78 40.54 -62.86 35.71
C VAL A 78 39.78 -64.14 35.25
N ASP A 79 40.01 -64.65 34.01
CA ASP A 79 39.81 -66.02 33.43
C ASP A 79 38.55 -66.90 33.77
N THR A 80 38.20 -68.05 33.16
CA THR A 80 38.66 -69.05 32.12
C THR A 80 37.39 -69.80 31.60
N ALA A 81 37.30 -70.66 30.56
CA ALA A 81 38.07 -70.99 29.34
C ALA A 81 37.28 -72.02 28.44
N SER A 82 37.75 -72.24 27.20
CA SER A 82 37.53 -73.43 26.31
C SER A 82 36.15 -73.73 25.67
N ALA A 83 36.21 -74.40 24.49
CA ALA A 83 35.14 -74.88 23.59
C ALA A 83 35.34 -76.43 23.36
N PRO A 84 34.84 -77.17 22.31
CA PRO A 84 34.06 -76.81 21.11
C PRO A 84 32.97 -77.86 20.66
N ASP A 85 32.55 -77.74 19.39
CA ASP A 85 32.03 -78.75 18.43
C ASP A 85 30.62 -79.41 18.56
N GLU A 86 29.84 -79.27 17.47
CA GLU A 86 29.23 -80.38 16.72
C GLU A 86 28.94 -79.94 15.26
N LEU A 87 28.74 -80.88 14.31
CA LEU A 87 28.77 -80.65 12.85
C LEU A 87 27.66 -81.42 12.10
N GLU A 88 27.58 -81.26 10.76
CA GLU A 88 26.66 -81.93 9.78
C GLU A 88 25.26 -81.28 9.57
N ALA A 89 24.62 -81.31 8.37
CA ALA A 89 25.11 -81.61 7.01
C ALA A 89 24.14 -81.17 5.86
N LEU A 90 24.72 -80.79 4.71
CA LEU A 90 24.29 -80.99 3.29
C LEU A 90 22.95 -80.43 2.70
N GLY A 91 23.02 -79.99 1.43
CA GLY A 91 21.89 -80.02 0.44
C GLY A 91 21.19 -78.68 0.14
N ALA A 92 21.68 -77.74 -0.67
CA ALA A 92 22.17 -77.78 -2.07
C ALA A 92 21.10 -77.76 -3.20
N LEU A 93 20.49 -76.59 -3.45
CA LEU A 93 19.91 -76.14 -4.72
C LEU A 93 20.24 -74.63 -4.88
N SER A 94 21.30 -74.23 -5.57
CA SER A 94 21.51 -74.11 -7.03
C SER A 94 21.23 -72.67 -7.55
N LEU A 95 22.09 -72.17 -8.44
CA LEU A 95 22.21 -70.75 -8.82
C LEU A 95 21.20 -70.30 -9.90
N GLY A 96 20.91 -69.00 -9.93
CA GLY A 96 20.07 -68.34 -10.95
C GLY A 96 20.28 -66.82 -11.03
N THR A 97 21.49 -66.40 -11.38
CA THR A 97 21.89 -65.07 -11.93
C THR A 97 21.10 -63.82 -11.49
N THR A 98 21.76 -62.99 -10.66
CA THR A 98 21.85 -61.52 -10.78
C THR A 98 20.83 -60.78 -11.66
N ASP A 99 19.91 -60.06 -11.02
CA ASP A 99 19.48 -58.74 -11.49
C ASP A 99 19.88 -57.72 -10.41
N GLU A 100 20.70 -56.73 -10.77
CA GLU A 100 21.00 -55.61 -9.87
C GLU A 100 19.75 -54.74 -9.75
N LYS A 101 18.98 -54.94 -8.69
CA LYS A 101 17.79 -54.14 -8.40
C LYS A 101 18.21 -52.72 -8.01
N ALA A 102 18.43 -51.88 -9.03
CA ALA A 102 18.75 -50.47 -8.89
C ALA A 102 17.79 -49.83 -7.88
N VAL A 103 18.36 -49.22 -6.84
CA VAL A 103 17.59 -48.53 -5.81
C VAL A 103 17.00 -47.28 -6.44
N ALA A 104 15.72 -47.36 -6.79
CA ALA A 104 14.97 -46.19 -7.22
C ALA A 104 14.91 -45.21 -6.04
N GLU A 105 15.65 -44.12 -6.13
CA GLU A 105 15.59 -43.04 -5.15
C GLU A 105 14.14 -42.51 -5.05
N PRO A 106 13.65 -42.18 -3.85
CA PRO A 106 12.30 -41.67 -3.67
C PRO A 106 12.20 -40.24 -4.22
N ALA A 107 11.95 -40.13 -5.54
CA ALA A 107 11.82 -38.87 -6.24
C ALA A 107 10.70 -38.02 -5.62
N VAL A 108 11.08 -36.88 -5.03
CA VAL A 108 10.15 -35.97 -4.36
C VAL A 108 9.22 -35.35 -5.43
N PRO A 109 7.88 -35.36 -5.23
CA PRO A 109 6.96 -34.69 -6.15
C PRO A 109 7.28 -33.19 -6.23
N ARG A 110 7.46 -32.66 -7.44
CA ARG A 110 7.75 -31.23 -7.65
C ARG A 110 6.65 -30.30 -7.12
N THR A 111 5.45 -30.85 -6.95
CA THR A 111 4.23 -30.23 -6.43
C THR A 111 4.15 -30.20 -4.90
N ILE A 112 5.04 -30.90 -4.18
CA ILE A 112 4.91 -31.13 -2.73
C ILE A 112 4.93 -29.83 -1.92
N GLY A 113 5.68 -28.80 -2.34
CA GLY A 113 5.66 -27.49 -1.70
C GLY A 113 4.28 -26.82 -1.78
N ALA A 114 3.60 -26.93 -2.93
CA ALA A 114 2.26 -26.39 -3.11
C ALA A 114 1.20 -27.18 -2.32
N GLU A 115 1.30 -28.51 -2.31
CA GLU A 115 0.42 -29.38 -1.53
C GLU A 115 0.57 -29.13 -0.02
N LEU A 116 1.81 -28.95 0.48
CA LEU A 116 2.07 -28.59 1.88
C LEU A 116 1.55 -27.19 2.23
N MET A 117 1.72 -26.19 1.35
CA MET A 117 1.20 -24.84 1.56
C MET A 117 -0.32 -24.84 1.67
N GLU A 118 -1.03 -25.51 0.76
CA GLU A 118 -2.50 -25.66 0.80
C GLU A 118 -2.96 -26.39 2.07
N LEU A 119 -2.33 -27.51 2.43
CA LEU A 119 -2.67 -28.30 3.61
C LEU A 119 -2.43 -27.54 4.92
N VAL A 120 -1.29 -26.86 5.08
CA VAL A 120 -1.00 -26.06 6.27
C VAL A 120 -1.98 -24.89 6.35
N ARG A 121 -2.18 -24.14 5.27
CA ARG A 121 -3.09 -22.99 5.24
C ARG A 121 -4.52 -23.38 5.61
N ARG A 122 -5.07 -24.38 4.92
CA ARG A 122 -6.45 -24.86 5.13
C ARG A 122 -6.70 -25.39 6.54
N ASN A 123 -5.69 -25.96 7.19
CA ASN A 123 -5.84 -26.57 8.52
C ASN A 123 -5.41 -25.65 9.69
N THR A 124 -4.77 -24.51 9.43
CA THR A 124 -4.27 -23.60 10.48
C THR A 124 -4.78 -22.16 10.39
N GLY A 125 -5.25 -21.72 9.21
CA GLY A 125 -5.61 -20.32 8.96
C GLY A 125 -4.43 -19.36 8.85
N LEU A 126 -3.18 -19.85 8.86
CA LEU A 126 -1.99 -19.01 8.70
C LEU A 126 -1.94 -18.35 7.31
N SER A 127 -1.42 -17.11 7.25
CA SER A 127 -1.16 -16.41 5.98
C SER A 127 -0.17 -17.16 5.09
N HIS A 128 -0.15 -16.89 3.79
CA HIS A 128 0.73 -17.55 2.82
C HIS A 128 2.20 -17.51 3.27
N GLU A 129 2.70 -16.34 3.66
CA GLU A 129 4.07 -16.18 4.16
C GLU A 129 4.30 -16.93 5.49
N LEU A 130 3.31 -16.95 6.40
CA LEU A 130 3.43 -17.70 7.65
C LEU A 130 3.40 -19.22 7.43
N CYS A 131 2.66 -19.71 6.43
CA CYS A 131 2.72 -21.11 6.00
C CYS A 131 4.11 -21.45 5.45
N ARG A 132 4.64 -20.59 4.57
CA ARG A 132 5.98 -20.70 3.96
C ARG A 132 7.07 -20.77 5.03
N VAL A 133 7.01 -19.88 6.03
CA VAL A 133 7.93 -19.87 7.18
C VAL A 133 7.74 -21.13 8.05
N ALA A 134 6.51 -21.52 8.38
CA ALA A 134 6.25 -22.68 9.23
C ALA A 134 6.79 -23.98 8.61
N ILE A 135 6.52 -24.21 7.33
CA ILE A 135 7.04 -25.39 6.61
C ILE A 135 8.56 -25.31 6.51
N GLY A 136 9.13 -24.14 6.16
CA GLY A 136 10.57 -23.95 6.07
C GLY A 136 11.31 -24.22 7.39
N VAL A 137 10.75 -23.80 8.53
CA VAL A 137 11.32 -24.06 9.86
C VAL A 137 11.25 -25.54 10.22
N VAL A 138 10.11 -26.21 9.98
CA VAL A 138 9.95 -27.64 10.31
C VAL A 138 10.85 -28.50 9.42
N VAL A 139 10.82 -28.29 8.10
CA VAL A 139 11.63 -29.06 7.13
C VAL A 139 13.12 -28.79 7.34
N GLY A 140 13.53 -27.54 7.54
CA GLY A 140 14.92 -27.18 7.83
C GLY A 140 15.44 -27.74 9.16
N HIS A 141 14.59 -27.83 10.19
CA HIS A 141 14.97 -28.49 11.45
C HIS A 141 15.12 -30.01 11.27
N ILE A 142 14.23 -30.66 10.52
CA ILE A 142 14.36 -32.09 10.19
C ILE A 142 15.64 -32.35 9.37
N GLN A 143 15.95 -31.49 8.38
CA GLN A 143 17.17 -31.55 7.59
C GLN A 143 18.43 -31.50 8.46
N ALA A 144 18.49 -30.56 9.41
CA ALA A 144 19.63 -30.37 10.31
C ALA A 144 19.77 -31.50 11.36
N SER A 145 18.64 -31.98 11.90
CA SER A 145 18.63 -32.99 12.98
C SER A 145 18.69 -34.43 12.46
N VAL A 146 18.36 -34.69 11.18
CA VAL A 146 18.33 -36.03 10.58
C VAL A 146 19.10 -36.03 9.25
N PRO A 147 20.45 -36.12 9.27
CA PRO A 147 21.29 -35.99 8.06
C PRO A 147 20.93 -36.96 6.92
N ALA A 148 20.47 -38.18 7.24
CA ALA A 148 20.03 -39.17 6.27
C ALA A 148 18.79 -38.74 5.45
N SER A 149 18.03 -37.76 5.93
CA SER A 149 16.87 -37.19 5.21
C SER A 149 17.23 -35.96 4.36
N SER A 150 18.46 -35.44 4.47
CA SER A 150 18.80 -34.11 3.96
C SER A 150 18.49 -33.89 2.47
N PRO A 151 18.83 -34.80 1.54
CA PRO A 151 18.53 -34.60 0.11
C PRO A 151 17.03 -34.52 -0.21
N VAL A 152 16.19 -35.21 0.58
CA VAL A 152 14.73 -35.19 0.45
C VAL A 152 14.17 -33.87 0.98
N MET A 153 14.64 -33.42 2.15
CA MET A 153 14.22 -32.16 2.75
C MET A 153 14.67 -30.95 1.91
N GLU A 154 15.86 -31.00 1.31
CA GLU A 154 16.35 -29.98 0.38
C GLU A 154 15.46 -29.86 -0.87
N GLN A 155 15.03 -30.98 -1.45
CA GLN A 155 14.08 -30.98 -2.58
C GLN A 155 12.70 -30.40 -2.20
N VAL A 156 12.22 -30.61 -0.96
CA VAL A 156 11.00 -29.97 -0.44
C VAL A 156 11.19 -28.45 -0.29
N LEU A 157 12.32 -28.00 0.25
CA LEU A 157 12.63 -26.57 0.35
C LEU A 157 12.77 -25.89 -1.02
N LEU A 158 13.39 -26.56 -2.00
CA LEU A 158 13.47 -26.07 -3.38
C LEU A 158 12.08 -25.98 -4.03
N SER A 159 11.22 -26.98 -3.85
CA SER A 159 9.82 -26.95 -4.35
C SER A 159 9.03 -25.73 -3.83
N LEU A 160 9.23 -25.33 -2.57
CA LEU A 160 8.64 -24.11 -1.99
C LEU A 160 9.19 -22.81 -2.59
N VAL A 161 10.39 -22.81 -3.18
CA VAL A 161 11.03 -21.63 -3.80
C VAL A 161 10.73 -21.55 -5.31
N GLU A 162 10.67 -22.69 -5.99
CA GLU A 162 10.38 -22.79 -7.43
C GLU A 162 8.88 -22.67 -7.75
N GLY A 163 8.01 -23.09 -6.82
CA GLY A 163 6.55 -23.02 -6.95
C GLY A 163 5.98 -21.60 -6.85
N LYS A 164 6.22 -20.76 -7.87
CA LYS A 164 5.71 -19.38 -7.94
C LYS A 164 4.21 -19.27 -8.26
N ASP A 165 3.61 -20.31 -8.84
CA ASP A 165 2.20 -20.35 -9.24
C ASP A 165 1.47 -21.51 -8.54
N LEU A 166 1.09 -21.36 -7.26
CA LEU A 166 0.44 -22.47 -6.52
C LEU A 166 -0.86 -22.93 -7.19
N SER A 167 -1.58 -22.01 -7.85
CA SER A 167 -2.85 -22.31 -8.53
C SER A 167 -2.72 -23.16 -9.81
N THR A 168 -1.50 -23.45 -10.27
CA THR A 168 -1.19 -24.38 -11.37
C THR A 168 -0.26 -25.53 -10.93
N ALA A 169 0.40 -25.39 -9.77
CA ALA A 169 1.28 -26.42 -9.19
C ALA A 169 0.54 -27.51 -8.38
N LEU A 170 -0.76 -27.35 -8.07
CA LEU A 170 -1.56 -28.42 -7.48
C LEU A 170 -1.85 -29.55 -8.49
N PRO A 171 -1.91 -30.83 -8.08
CA PRO A 171 -2.21 -31.95 -8.96
C PRO A 171 -3.52 -31.78 -9.75
N SER A 172 -3.50 -32.13 -11.04
CA SER A 172 -4.55 -31.82 -12.02
C SER A 172 -5.96 -32.22 -11.54
N GLY A 173 -6.79 -31.21 -11.26
CA GLY A 173 -8.17 -31.37 -10.78
C GLY A 173 -8.39 -30.87 -9.35
N GLN A 174 -7.34 -30.64 -8.57
CA GLN A 174 -7.45 -29.90 -7.30
C GLN A 174 -7.47 -28.38 -7.57
N VAL A 175 -8.36 -27.68 -6.86
CA VAL A 175 -8.45 -26.22 -6.88
C VAL A 175 -8.18 -25.73 -5.46
N CYS A 176 -7.29 -24.74 -5.33
CA CYS A 176 -6.95 -24.09 -4.05
C CYS A 176 -8.23 -23.64 -3.32
N HIS A 177 -8.30 -23.93 -2.01
CA HIS A 177 -9.44 -23.58 -1.15
C HIS A 177 -9.85 -22.11 -1.31
N ASP A 178 -8.89 -21.19 -1.30
CA ASP A 178 -9.16 -19.76 -1.35
C ASP A 178 -9.70 -19.31 -2.71
N GLN A 179 -9.33 -19.99 -3.80
CA GLN A 179 -9.97 -19.75 -5.10
C GLN A 179 -11.46 -20.15 -5.03
N GLN A 180 -11.78 -21.30 -4.43
CA GLN A 180 -13.18 -21.74 -4.25
C GLN A 180 -13.98 -20.79 -3.34
N ARG A 181 -13.36 -20.27 -2.27
CA ARG A 181 -14.00 -19.27 -1.40
C ARG A 181 -14.25 -17.96 -2.12
N LEU A 182 -13.25 -17.39 -2.81
CA LEU A 182 -13.43 -16.19 -3.64
C LEU A 182 -14.51 -16.38 -4.71
N GLU A 183 -14.57 -17.54 -5.36
CA GLU A 183 -15.62 -17.86 -6.33
C GLU A 183 -17.02 -17.81 -5.71
N GLY A 184 -17.21 -18.37 -4.52
CA GLY A 184 -18.48 -18.30 -3.79
C GLY A 184 -18.82 -16.88 -3.32
N ILE A 185 -17.85 -16.19 -2.69
CA ILE A 185 -18.03 -14.85 -2.13
C ILE A 185 -18.41 -13.86 -3.24
N PHE A 186 -17.68 -13.82 -4.35
CA PHE A 186 -17.99 -12.90 -5.45
C PHE A 186 -19.33 -13.22 -6.11
N ALA A 187 -19.69 -14.50 -6.27
CA ALA A 187 -20.98 -14.88 -6.86
C ALA A 187 -22.17 -14.51 -5.96
N ASP A 188 -22.05 -14.68 -4.64
CA ASP A 188 -23.12 -14.32 -3.69
C ASP A 188 -23.23 -12.79 -3.49
N LEU A 189 -22.12 -12.04 -3.47
CA LEU A 189 -22.15 -10.57 -3.43
C LEU A 189 -22.71 -9.97 -4.74
N ALA A 190 -22.34 -10.51 -5.89
CA ALA A 190 -22.91 -10.10 -7.18
C ALA A 190 -24.42 -10.37 -7.24
N ARG A 191 -24.89 -11.51 -6.73
CA ARG A 191 -26.33 -11.82 -6.61
C ARG A 191 -27.05 -10.84 -5.68
N ARG A 192 -26.46 -10.51 -4.53
CA ARG A 192 -27.04 -9.51 -3.59
C ARG A 192 -27.14 -8.12 -4.21
N LYS A 193 -26.20 -7.72 -5.09
CA LYS A 193 -26.29 -6.50 -5.89
C LYS A 193 -27.51 -6.54 -6.84
N ASP A 194 -27.83 -7.67 -7.45
CA ASP A 194 -29.02 -7.83 -8.31
C ASP A 194 -30.34 -7.91 -7.50
N ASP A 195 -30.32 -8.54 -6.33
CA ASP A 195 -31.47 -8.61 -5.40
C ASP A 195 -31.79 -7.24 -4.77
N ALA A 196 -30.77 -6.43 -4.45
CA ALA A 196 -30.92 -5.09 -3.89
C ALA A 196 -31.60 -4.11 -4.86
N GLN A 197 -31.43 -4.30 -6.17
CA GLN A 197 -32.20 -3.56 -7.20
C GLN A 197 -33.69 -3.96 -7.24
N GLN A 198 -34.08 -5.07 -6.61
CA GLN A 198 -35.41 -5.69 -6.78
C GLN A 198 -36.25 -5.75 -5.49
N ARG A 199 -35.67 -5.67 -4.28
CA ARG A 199 -36.44 -5.74 -3.01
C ARG A 199 -35.89 -4.86 -1.89
N SER A 200 -36.81 -4.28 -1.10
CA SER A 200 -36.52 -3.26 -0.07
C SER A 200 -36.71 -3.70 1.39
N TRP A 201 -37.12 -4.95 1.67
CA TRP A 201 -37.39 -5.43 3.04
C TRP A 201 -36.41 -6.48 3.59
N ALA A 202 -35.74 -7.26 2.73
CA ALA A 202 -34.84 -8.33 3.17
C ALA A 202 -33.44 -7.84 3.61
N LEU A 203 -33.07 -6.61 3.24
CA LEU A 203 -31.74 -6.01 3.42
C LEU A 203 -31.43 -5.59 4.89
N TYR A 204 -32.29 -5.90 5.86
CA TYR A 204 -32.06 -5.55 7.26
C TYR A 204 -31.68 -6.75 8.13
N GLU A 205 -32.05 -7.97 7.75
CA GLU A 205 -31.68 -9.19 8.50
C GLU A 205 -30.36 -9.81 8.01
N ASP A 206 -29.78 -9.29 6.92
CA ASP A 206 -28.60 -9.88 6.26
C ASP A 206 -27.26 -9.16 6.53
N GLU A 207 -27.25 -8.06 7.28
CA GLU A 207 -26.02 -7.26 7.53
C GLU A 207 -24.92 -8.12 8.17
N GLY A 208 -25.25 -8.95 9.15
CA GLY A 208 -24.29 -9.85 9.80
C GLY A 208 -23.73 -10.91 8.84
N VAL A 209 -24.52 -11.36 7.87
CA VAL A 209 -24.11 -12.33 6.85
C VAL A 209 -23.18 -11.66 5.83
N ILE A 210 -23.54 -10.47 5.33
CA ILE A 210 -22.67 -9.70 4.42
C ILE A 210 -21.37 -9.30 5.11
N ARG A 211 -21.42 -8.91 6.39
CA ARG A 211 -20.23 -8.66 7.21
C ARG A 211 -19.28 -9.86 7.18
N CYS A 212 -19.77 -11.06 7.45
CA CYS A 212 -18.95 -12.28 7.40
C CYS A 212 -18.33 -12.50 6.00
N TYR A 213 -19.11 -12.33 4.92
CA TYR A 213 -18.57 -12.45 3.55
C TYR A 213 -17.49 -11.41 3.24
N LEU A 214 -17.62 -10.16 3.72
CA LEU A 214 -16.65 -9.09 3.50
C LEU A 214 -15.41 -9.19 4.40
N GLU A 215 -15.56 -9.68 5.63
CA GLU A 215 -14.45 -9.97 6.54
C GLU A 215 -13.63 -11.17 6.02
N GLU A 216 -14.29 -12.21 5.52
CA GLU A 216 -13.62 -13.33 4.84
C GLU A 216 -12.94 -12.88 3.54
N LEU A 217 -13.60 -12.05 2.72
CA LEU A 217 -13.02 -11.47 1.51
C LEU A 217 -11.74 -10.67 1.84
N LEU A 218 -11.79 -9.80 2.85
CA LEU A 218 -10.65 -8.99 3.27
C LEU A 218 -9.49 -9.86 3.77
N HIS A 219 -9.77 -10.89 4.58
CA HIS A 219 -8.78 -11.85 5.05
C HIS A 219 -8.12 -12.59 3.87
N ILE A 220 -8.89 -13.12 2.91
CA ILE A 220 -8.31 -13.80 1.74
C ILE A 220 -7.49 -12.81 0.90
N LEU A 221 -7.99 -11.60 0.61
CA LEU A 221 -7.26 -10.59 -0.17
C LEU A 221 -5.96 -10.11 0.51
N THR A 222 -5.82 -10.25 1.83
CA THR A 222 -4.66 -9.81 2.60
C THR A 222 -3.66 -10.94 2.86
N ASP A 223 -4.15 -12.13 3.21
CA ASP A 223 -3.35 -13.23 3.77
C ASP A 223 -3.16 -14.43 2.83
N ALA A 224 -3.82 -14.48 1.67
CA ALA A 224 -3.69 -15.59 0.71
C ALA A 224 -2.50 -15.43 -0.26
N ASP A 225 -2.41 -16.38 -1.21
CA ASP A 225 -1.53 -16.27 -2.37
C ASP A 225 -1.96 -15.08 -3.26
N PRO A 226 -1.11 -14.05 -3.46
CA PRO A 226 -1.46 -12.89 -4.28
C PRO A 226 -1.78 -13.23 -5.74
N GLU A 227 -1.24 -14.32 -6.31
CA GLU A 227 -1.56 -14.76 -7.67
C GLU A 227 -2.97 -15.35 -7.75
N VAL A 228 -3.43 -16.06 -6.72
CA VAL A 228 -4.83 -16.54 -6.62
C VAL A 228 -5.78 -15.34 -6.55
N CYS A 229 -5.49 -14.37 -5.70
CA CYS A 229 -6.31 -13.15 -5.57
C CYS A 229 -6.31 -12.33 -6.87
N LYS A 230 -5.16 -12.11 -7.52
CA LYS A 230 -5.06 -11.44 -8.83
C LYS A 230 -5.85 -12.16 -9.92
N LYS A 231 -5.67 -13.48 -10.06
CA LYS A 231 -6.39 -14.34 -11.03
C LYS A 231 -7.90 -14.22 -10.86
N MET A 232 -8.38 -14.17 -9.61
CA MET A 232 -9.79 -14.02 -9.29
C MET A 232 -10.32 -12.61 -9.56
N CYS A 233 -9.62 -11.56 -9.15
CA CYS A 233 -10.00 -10.17 -9.42
C CYS A 233 -9.97 -9.81 -10.92
N LYS A 234 -9.08 -10.42 -11.70
CA LYS A 234 -8.95 -10.22 -13.16
C LYS A 234 -9.93 -11.05 -14.01
N ARG A 235 -10.66 -11.99 -13.41
CA ARG A 235 -11.56 -12.89 -14.14
C ARG A 235 -12.70 -12.12 -14.81
N ASN A 236 -13.05 -12.53 -16.03
CA ASN A 236 -14.14 -11.96 -16.85
C ASN A 236 -14.06 -10.42 -16.96
N GLU A 237 -12.93 -9.89 -17.43
CA GLU A 237 -12.72 -8.44 -17.60
C GLU A 237 -13.01 -7.63 -16.31
N PHE A 238 -12.53 -8.18 -15.18
CA PHE A 238 -12.72 -7.63 -13.83
C PHE A 238 -14.18 -7.57 -13.33
N GLU A 239 -15.08 -8.39 -13.88
CA GLU A 239 -16.51 -8.52 -13.48
C GLU A 239 -16.71 -8.49 -11.95
N SER A 240 -15.91 -9.26 -11.21
CA SER A 240 -16.04 -9.36 -9.74
C SER A 240 -15.65 -8.07 -9.00
N VAL A 241 -14.72 -7.27 -9.54
CA VAL A 241 -14.34 -5.97 -8.98
C VAL A 241 -15.41 -4.93 -9.32
N LEU A 242 -15.88 -4.90 -10.57
CA LEU A 242 -16.91 -3.97 -11.03
C LEU A 242 -18.27 -4.23 -10.35
N ALA A 243 -18.62 -5.49 -10.11
CA ALA A 243 -19.80 -5.87 -9.33
C ALA A 243 -19.71 -5.38 -7.87
N LEU A 244 -18.51 -5.40 -7.26
CA LEU A 244 -18.28 -4.90 -5.91
C LEU A 244 -18.35 -3.37 -5.83
N VAL A 245 -17.88 -2.64 -6.85
CA VAL A 245 -18.08 -1.19 -6.99
C VAL A 245 -19.56 -0.85 -7.15
N ALA A 246 -20.30 -1.58 -7.99
CA ALA A 246 -21.74 -1.40 -8.12
C ALA A 246 -22.48 -1.69 -6.81
N TYR A 247 -22.05 -2.69 -6.04
CA TYR A 247 -22.59 -2.97 -4.71
C TYR A 247 -22.31 -1.81 -3.73
N TYR A 248 -21.10 -1.24 -3.70
CA TYR A 248 -20.76 -0.08 -2.87
C TYR A 248 -21.67 1.12 -3.12
N GLN A 249 -22.02 1.38 -4.39
CA GLN A 249 -22.92 2.47 -4.77
C GLN A 249 -24.36 2.29 -4.23
N MET A 250 -24.83 1.04 -4.06
CA MET A 250 -26.18 0.72 -3.55
C MET A 250 -26.21 0.51 -2.03
N GLU A 251 -25.09 0.10 -1.44
CA GLU A 251 -24.95 -0.07 0.00
C GLU A 251 -24.98 1.29 0.72
N HIS A 252 -25.71 1.36 1.82
CA HIS A 252 -25.89 2.57 2.64
C HIS A 252 -25.46 2.35 4.10
N ARG A 253 -25.25 1.10 4.53
CA ARG A 253 -24.78 0.76 5.88
C ARG A 253 -23.27 1.08 5.98
N ALA A 254 -22.93 2.09 6.78
CA ALA A 254 -21.55 2.57 6.95
C ALA A 254 -20.58 1.44 7.39
N SER A 255 -21.06 0.52 8.23
CA SER A 255 -20.33 -0.69 8.66
C SER A 255 -19.85 -1.56 7.48
N LEU A 256 -20.66 -1.71 6.44
CA LEU A 256 -20.34 -2.49 5.24
C LEU A 256 -19.58 -1.66 4.21
N ARG A 257 -19.90 -0.35 4.04
CA ARG A 257 -19.07 0.58 3.25
C ARG A 257 -17.62 0.58 3.72
N LEU A 258 -17.37 0.61 5.04
CA LEU A 258 -16.02 0.56 5.62
C LEU A 258 -15.27 -0.75 5.32
N LEU A 259 -15.96 -1.90 5.28
CA LEU A 259 -15.36 -3.17 4.90
C LEU A 259 -15.08 -3.25 3.40
N LEU A 260 -15.97 -2.72 2.56
CA LEU A 260 -15.76 -2.59 1.11
C LEU A 260 -14.55 -1.70 0.79
N LEU A 261 -14.40 -0.55 1.47
CA LEU A 261 -13.22 0.32 1.36
C LEU A 261 -11.92 -0.45 1.68
N LYS A 262 -11.91 -1.24 2.76
CA LYS A 262 -10.76 -2.10 3.10
C LYS A 262 -10.48 -3.15 2.01
N CYS A 263 -11.53 -3.77 1.45
CA CYS A 263 -11.39 -4.72 0.34
C CYS A 263 -10.79 -4.06 -0.91
N PHE A 264 -11.25 -2.85 -1.28
CA PHE A 264 -10.66 -2.09 -2.39
C PHE A 264 -9.19 -1.72 -2.13
N GLY A 265 -8.84 -1.35 -0.89
CA GLY A 265 -7.45 -1.09 -0.50
C GLY A 265 -6.54 -2.31 -0.64
N ALA A 266 -7.02 -3.49 -0.21
CA ALA A 266 -6.32 -4.76 -0.42
C ALA A 266 -6.18 -5.09 -1.93
N MET A 267 -7.26 -4.90 -2.70
CA MET A 267 -7.25 -5.08 -4.16
C MET A 267 -6.24 -4.16 -4.88
N CYS A 268 -6.11 -2.90 -4.45
CA CYS A 268 -5.09 -1.97 -4.98
C CYS A 268 -3.66 -2.46 -4.67
N GLY A 269 -3.45 -3.14 -3.55
CA GLY A 269 -2.17 -3.76 -3.19
C GLY A 269 -1.75 -4.91 -4.10
N LEU A 270 -2.68 -5.57 -4.79
CA LEU A 270 -2.41 -6.76 -5.60
C LEU A 270 -1.77 -6.43 -6.96
N ASP A 271 -2.33 -5.47 -7.71
CA ASP A 271 -1.96 -5.28 -9.13
C ASP A 271 -2.36 -3.90 -9.69
N ALA A 272 -1.47 -3.31 -10.50
CA ALA A 272 -1.72 -2.04 -11.20
C ALA A 272 -3.01 -2.05 -12.04
N ALA A 273 -3.30 -3.13 -12.77
CA ALA A 273 -4.46 -3.16 -13.66
C ALA A 273 -5.80 -3.19 -12.89
N ILE A 274 -5.79 -3.57 -11.61
CA ILE A 274 -6.96 -3.44 -10.74
C ILE A 274 -7.13 -1.97 -10.34
N ILE A 275 -6.05 -1.21 -10.10
CA ILE A 275 -6.10 0.24 -9.91
C ILE A 275 -6.65 0.93 -11.17
N SER A 276 -6.14 0.61 -12.37
CA SER A 276 -6.64 1.13 -13.65
C SER A 276 -8.14 0.90 -13.84
N THR A 277 -8.62 -0.28 -13.42
CA THR A 277 -10.05 -0.65 -13.44
C THR A 277 -10.86 0.18 -12.43
N LEU A 278 -10.39 0.28 -11.19
CA LEU A 278 -11.08 1.03 -10.13
C LEU A 278 -11.14 2.53 -10.43
N VAL A 279 -10.05 3.13 -10.93
CA VAL A 279 -9.98 4.56 -11.25
C VAL A 279 -10.75 4.95 -12.51
N SER A 280 -11.03 3.98 -13.39
CA SER A 280 -11.91 4.15 -14.56
C SER A 280 -13.40 3.87 -14.26
N SER A 281 -13.71 3.32 -13.08
CA SER A 281 -15.07 2.96 -12.67
C SER A 281 -15.84 4.14 -12.07
N VAL A 282 -17.07 3.92 -11.60
CA VAL A 282 -17.83 4.95 -10.85
C VAL A 282 -17.30 5.17 -9.42
N LEU A 283 -16.39 4.32 -8.92
CA LEU A 283 -15.90 4.39 -7.53
C LEU A 283 -15.34 5.77 -7.15
N PRO A 284 -14.45 6.44 -7.92
CA PRO A 284 -13.86 7.71 -7.51
C PRO A 284 -14.91 8.83 -7.39
N VAL A 285 -15.93 8.79 -8.24
CA VAL A 285 -17.06 9.73 -8.25
C VAL A 285 -17.96 9.51 -7.03
N GLU A 286 -18.31 8.26 -6.72
CA GLU A 286 -19.14 7.93 -5.55
C GLU A 286 -18.40 8.22 -4.24
N LEU A 287 -17.09 8.01 -4.17
CA LEU A 287 -16.28 8.37 -2.99
C LEU A 287 -16.20 9.89 -2.79
N ALA A 288 -15.93 10.67 -3.83
CA ALA A 288 -15.92 12.13 -3.73
C ALA A 288 -17.27 12.69 -3.26
N ARG A 289 -18.36 12.17 -3.82
CA ARG A 289 -19.73 12.50 -3.45
C ARG A 289 -20.06 12.12 -2.01
N ASP A 290 -19.67 10.91 -1.57
CA ASP A 290 -19.85 10.42 -0.20
C ASP A 290 -19.11 11.29 0.82
N MET A 291 -17.84 11.64 0.55
CA MET A 291 -17.02 12.51 1.40
C MET A 291 -17.60 13.91 1.55
N GLN A 292 -18.20 14.48 0.50
CA GLN A 292 -18.85 15.78 0.54
C GLN A 292 -20.26 15.75 1.16
N THR A 293 -20.94 14.60 1.16
CA THR A 293 -22.32 14.46 1.66
C THR A 293 -22.36 14.10 3.15
N ASP A 294 -21.48 13.20 3.59
CA ASP A 294 -21.41 12.72 4.97
C ASP A 294 -20.00 12.89 5.53
N THR A 295 -19.82 14.02 6.20
CA THR A 295 -18.60 14.41 6.92
C THR A 295 -18.62 14.04 8.40
N GLN A 296 -19.67 13.34 8.88
CA GLN A 296 -19.84 13.04 10.31
C GLN A 296 -19.17 11.72 10.70
N ASP A 297 -19.19 10.72 9.81
CA ASP A 297 -18.38 9.51 9.98
C ASP A 297 -16.91 9.77 9.60
N HIS A 298 -16.14 10.25 10.57
CA HIS A 298 -14.69 10.50 10.44
C HIS A 298 -13.92 9.23 10.00
N GLN A 299 -14.33 8.03 10.42
CA GLN A 299 -13.62 6.80 10.06
C GLN A 299 -13.84 6.46 8.58
N LYS A 300 -15.09 6.48 8.10
CA LYS A 300 -15.42 6.35 6.68
C LYS A 300 -14.73 7.43 5.86
N LEU A 301 -14.77 8.69 6.29
CA LEU A 301 -14.15 9.82 5.61
C LEU A 301 -12.63 9.64 5.43
N CYS A 302 -11.92 9.17 6.45
CA CYS A 302 -10.49 8.83 6.35
C CYS A 302 -10.23 7.67 5.38
N TYR A 303 -11.03 6.60 5.43
CA TYR A 303 -10.86 5.48 4.50
C TYR A 303 -11.23 5.88 3.05
N SER A 304 -12.26 6.69 2.82
CA SER A 304 -12.59 7.22 1.48
C SER A 304 -11.46 8.09 0.92
N ALA A 305 -10.84 8.96 1.74
CA ALA A 305 -9.67 9.73 1.34
C ALA A 305 -8.46 8.84 1.00
N LEU A 306 -8.20 7.81 1.81
CA LEU A 306 -7.12 6.84 1.59
C LEU A 306 -7.33 6.02 0.31
N ILE A 307 -8.55 5.50 0.07
CA ILE A 307 -8.84 4.72 -1.13
C ILE A 307 -8.81 5.58 -2.39
N LEU A 308 -9.27 6.84 -2.34
CA LEU A 308 -9.06 7.78 -3.44
C LEU A 308 -7.56 8.01 -3.72
N ALA A 309 -6.74 8.24 -2.68
CA ALA A 309 -5.30 8.42 -2.85
C ALA A 309 -4.63 7.16 -3.43
N MET A 310 -5.09 5.96 -3.04
CA MET A 310 -4.64 4.68 -3.59
C MET A 310 -5.00 4.51 -5.08
N VAL A 311 -6.24 4.77 -5.49
CA VAL A 311 -6.63 4.58 -6.91
C VAL A 311 -6.02 5.63 -7.85
N PHE A 312 -5.74 6.84 -7.35
CA PHE A 312 -5.03 7.86 -8.12
C PHE A 312 -3.50 7.75 -8.08
N SER A 313 -2.93 6.85 -7.26
CA SER A 313 -1.48 6.77 -7.05
C SER A 313 -0.65 6.46 -8.31
N MET A 314 -1.25 5.81 -9.33
CA MET A 314 -0.57 5.48 -10.58
C MET A 314 -0.48 6.66 -11.57
N GLY A 315 -1.22 7.76 -11.35
CA GLY A 315 -1.23 8.92 -12.24
C GLY A 315 -1.89 8.69 -13.61
N GLU A 316 -2.72 7.65 -13.75
CA GLU A 316 -3.41 7.30 -15.00
C GLU A 316 -4.57 8.26 -15.33
N ALA A 317 -4.79 8.51 -16.62
CA ALA A 317 -5.81 9.45 -17.09
C ALA A 317 -7.25 8.90 -16.90
N VAL A 318 -8.14 9.71 -16.32
CA VAL A 318 -9.51 9.31 -15.98
C VAL A 318 -10.57 9.78 -17.01
N PRO A 319 -11.75 9.11 -17.07
CA PRO A 319 -12.86 9.54 -17.92
C PRO A 319 -13.35 10.95 -17.59
N TYR A 320 -13.57 11.80 -18.60
CA TYR A 320 -13.91 13.23 -18.41
C TYR A 320 -15.13 13.50 -17.51
N ALA A 321 -16.11 12.59 -17.45
CA ALA A 321 -17.26 12.71 -16.55
C ALA A 321 -16.88 12.72 -15.05
N HIS A 322 -15.69 12.21 -14.69
CA HIS A 322 -15.21 12.23 -13.31
C HIS A 322 -15.00 13.66 -12.79
N TYR A 323 -14.59 14.60 -13.66
CA TYR A 323 -14.36 16.01 -13.28
C TYR A 323 -15.63 16.78 -12.92
N GLU A 324 -16.83 16.25 -13.17
CA GLU A 324 -18.08 16.81 -12.64
C GLU A 324 -18.12 16.76 -11.10
N HIS A 325 -17.48 15.75 -10.51
CA HIS A 325 -17.46 15.50 -9.07
C HIS A 325 -16.06 15.69 -8.46
N LEU A 326 -14.99 15.33 -9.19
CA LEU A 326 -13.58 15.50 -8.83
C LEU A 326 -12.98 16.83 -9.36
N GLY A 327 -13.82 17.79 -9.74
CA GLY A 327 -13.40 19.10 -10.25
C GLY A 327 -12.93 20.07 -9.18
N THR A 328 -12.74 21.34 -9.57
CA THR A 328 -12.28 22.42 -8.67
C THR A 328 -13.03 22.49 -7.32
N PRO A 329 -14.37 22.33 -7.22
CA PRO A 329 -15.06 22.37 -5.92
C PRO A 329 -14.61 21.27 -4.94
N PHE A 330 -14.22 20.09 -5.43
CA PHE A 330 -13.70 19.02 -4.60
C PHE A 330 -12.26 19.31 -4.13
N ALA A 331 -11.41 19.84 -5.02
CA ALA A 331 -10.09 20.32 -4.62
C ALA A 331 -10.16 21.44 -3.56
N GLN A 332 -11.13 22.37 -3.68
CA GLN A 332 -11.38 23.41 -2.68
C GLN A 332 -11.88 22.83 -1.34
N PHE A 333 -12.74 21.81 -1.37
CA PHE A 333 -13.18 21.07 -0.17
C PHE A 333 -12.02 20.38 0.54
N LEU A 334 -11.15 19.67 -0.19
CA LEU A 334 -9.96 19.04 0.37
C LEU A 334 -9.00 20.08 0.97
N LEU A 335 -8.78 21.22 0.30
CA LEU A 335 -7.97 22.32 0.84
C LEU A 335 -8.55 22.89 2.13
N SER A 336 -9.88 23.09 2.24
CA SER A 336 -10.48 23.54 3.50
C SER A 336 -10.29 22.54 4.65
N ILE A 337 -10.26 21.24 4.38
CA ILE A 337 -9.96 20.23 5.41
C ILE A 337 -8.47 20.27 5.82
N VAL A 338 -7.55 20.65 4.92
CA VAL A 338 -6.12 20.81 5.25
C VAL A 338 -5.86 22.06 6.10
N GLU A 339 -6.58 23.16 5.86
CA GLU A 339 -6.41 24.42 6.61
C GLU A 339 -7.24 24.50 7.90
N ASP A 340 -8.55 24.25 7.82
CA ASP A 340 -9.50 24.45 8.93
C ASP A 340 -9.73 23.17 9.76
N GLY A 341 -9.36 22.00 9.23
CA GLY A 341 -9.62 20.69 9.83
C GLY A 341 -11.11 20.32 9.87
N LEU A 342 -11.47 19.38 10.75
CA LEU A 342 -12.87 19.12 11.13
C LEU A 342 -12.97 18.99 12.66
N PRO A 343 -14.00 19.55 13.33
CA PRO A 343 -14.16 19.47 14.78
C PRO A 343 -14.27 18.06 15.38
N LEU A 344 -14.46 17.03 14.54
CA LEU A 344 -14.53 15.62 14.92
C LEU A 344 -13.18 14.90 14.81
N ASP A 345 -12.21 15.44 14.07
CA ASP A 345 -10.88 14.85 13.94
C ASP A 345 -9.99 15.25 15.12
N THR A 346 -10.13 14.53 16.22
CA THR A 346 -9.25 14.65 17.40
C THR A 346 -7.87 14.02 17.21
N THR A 347 -7.57 13.50 16.01
CA THR A 347 -6.31 12.80 15.68
C THR A 347 -5.43 13.56 14.68
N GLU A 348 -5.94 14.63 14.07
CA GLU A 348 -5.33 15.38 12.96
C GLU A 348 -4.90 14.52 11.77
N GLN A 349 -5.48 13.31 11.61
CA GLN A 349 -5.12 12.36 10.56
C GLN A 349 -5.73 12.74 9.19
N LEU A 350 -6.94 13.31 9.17
CA LEU A 350 -7.64 13.62 7.93
C LEU A 350 -6.95 14.72 7.10
N PRO A 351 -6.41 15.81 7.67
CA PRO A 351 -5.59 16.78 6.93
C PRO A 351 -4.43 16.14 6.16
N ASP A 352 -3.70 15.18 6.76
CA ASP A 352 -2.60 14.49 6.08
C ASP A 352 -3.10 13.54 4.97
N LEU A 353 -4.27 12.91 5.14
CA LEU A 353 -4.91 12.11 4.09
C LEU A 353 -5.43 12.98 2.93
N CYS A 354 -6.00 14.15 3.22
CA CYS A 354 -6.43 15.13 2.20
C CYS A 354 -5.23 15.74 1.45
N MET A 355 -4.11 15.99 2.13
CA MET A 355 -2.84 16.39 1.50
C MET A 355 -2.35 15.31 0.51
N ASN A 356 -2.32 14.04 0.93
CA ASN A 356 -1.91 12.93 0.07
C ASN A 356 -2.87 12.72 -1.11
N LEU A 357 -4.17 12.91 -0.90
CA LEU A 357 -5.18 12.86 -1.95
C LEU A 357 -5.01 14.00 -2.97
N LEU A 358 -4.73 15.23 -2.53
CA LEU A 358 -4.42 16.34 -3.44
C LEU A 358 -3.17 16.06 -4.28
N LEU A 359 -2.13 15.47 -3.69
CA LEU A 359 -0.93 15.03 -4.42
C LEU A 359 -1.25 13.93 -5.45
N ALA A 360 -2.06 12.92 -5.08
CA ALA A 360 -2.43 11.81 -5.97
C ALA A 360 -3.34 12.27 -7.13
N LEU A 361 -4.36 13.08 -6.85
CA LEU A 361 -5.20 13.71 -7.88
C LEU A 361 -4.38 14.59 -8.82
N ASN A 362 -3.28 15.17 -8.36
CA ASN A 362 -2.44 15.99 -9.22
C ASN A 362 -1.59 15.19 -10.22
N LEU A 363 -1.28 13.92 -9.94
CA LEU A 363 -0.43 13.10 -10.83
C LEU A 363 -1.00 12.96 -12.24
N HIS A 364 -2.31 12.73 -12.36
CA HIS A 364 -2.97 12.45 -13.65
C HIS A 364 -3.30 13.70 -14.50
N LEU A 365 -3.01 14.91 -14.01
CA LEU A 365 -3.31 16.17 -14.70
C LEU A 365 -2.08 16.64 -15.48
N PRO A 366 -2.01 16.48 -16.82
CA PRO A 366 -0.75 16.63 -17.57
C PRO A 366 -0.36 18.09 -17.88
N ALA A 367 -1.27 19.05 -17.73
CA ALA A 367 -1.08 20.45 -18.13
C ALA A 367 -1.52 21.42 -17.02
N PRO A 368 -0.63 22.29 -16.50
CA PRO A 368 -0.96 23.24 -15.43
C PRO A 368 -2.14 24.15 -15.76
N ASP A 369 -2.25 24.63 -17.01
CA ASP A 369 -3.30 25.55 -17.46
C ASP A 369 -4.72 24.95 -17.41
N GLN A 370 -4.83 23.61 -17.40
CA GLN A 370 -6.10 22.87 -17.31
C GLN A 370 -6.25 22.16 -15.96
N ASN A 371 -5.31 22.36 -15.03
CA ASN A 371 -5.27 21.65 -13.76
C ASN A 371 -6.32 22.23 -12.80
N VAL A 372 -7.31 21.40 -12.44
CA VAL A 372 -8.42 21.78 -11.56
C VAL A 372 -8.00 22.12 -10.13
N ILE A 373 -6.84 21.62 -9.67
CA ILE A 373 -6.24 21.89 -8.36
C ILE A 373 -5.48 23.22 -8.38
N MET A 374 -4.70 23.51 -9.43
CA MET A 374 -4.10 24.84 -9.63
C MET A 374 -5.18 25.92 -9.79
N THR A 375 -6.30 25.57 -10.41
CA THR A 375 -7.53 26.40 -10.50
C THR A 375 -8.27 26.56 -9.16
N ALA A 376 -7.98 25.72 -8.16
CA ALA A 376 -8.45 25.89 -6.79
C ALA A 376 -7.48 26.75 -5.97
N LEU A 377 -6.18 26.44 -5.99
CA LEU A 377 -5.12 27.17 -5.29
C LEU A 377 -5.11 28.67 -5.65
N SER A 378 -5.16 28.99 -6.95
CA SER A 378 -5.21 30.38 -7.45
C SER A 378 -6.45 31.20 -7.01
N LYS A 379 -7.44 30.58 -6.36
CA LYS A 379 -8.63 31.23 -5.79
C LYS A 379 -8.60 31.33 -4.27
N HIS A 380 -7.72 30.60 -3.60
CA HIS A 380 -7.63 30.56 -2.14
C HIS A 380 -6.47 31.42 -1.64
N SER A 381 -6.79 32.53 -1.01
CA SER A 381 -5.80 33.50 -0.51
C SER A 381 -5.16 33.13 0.86
N ASN A 382 -5.50 31.97 1.41
CA ASN A 382 -5.00 31.47 2.69
C ASN A 382 -4.91 29.94 2.64
N VAL A 383 -3.78 29.43 2.16
CA VAL A 383 -3.42 28.00 2.08
C VAL A 383 -2.05 27.78 2.73
N LYS A 384 -1.96 28.20 4.00
CA LYS A 384 -0.70 28.27 4.76
C LYS A 384 -0.30 26.92 5.31
N ILE A 385 -1.23 26.18 5.89
CA ILE A 385 -0.95 24.87 6.50
C ILE A 385 -0.61 23.86 5.39
N PHE A 386 -1.25 23.99 4.23
CA PHE A 386 -0.93 23.25 3.01
C PHE A 386 0.51 23.53 2.52
N SER A 387 0.92 24.81 2.41
CA SER A 387 2.28 25.13 1.95
C SER A 387 3.37 24.77 2.96
N GLU A 388 3.11 24.94 4.27
CA GLU A 388 4.00 24.46 5.35
C GLU A 388 4.13 22.92 5.36
N LYS A 389 3.02 22.17 5.22
CA LYS A 389 3.03 20.70 5.10
C LYS A 389 3.78 20.25 3.83
N LEU A 390 3.58 20.91 2.70
CA LEU A 390 4.23 20.58 1.44
C LEU A 390 5.77 20.75 1.52
N LEU A 391 6.26 21.79 2.22
CA LEU A 391 7.69 21.94 2.53
C LEU A 391 8.22 20.87 3.49
N LEU A 392 7.45 20.50 4.52
CA LEU A 392 7.82 19.44 5.45
C LEU A 392 7.98 18.08 4.74
N LEU A 393 7.10 17.79 3.77
CA LEU A 393 7.18 16.59 2.95
C LEU A 393 8.38 16.66 1.99
N LEU A 394 8.59 17.79 1.29
CA LEU A 394 9.76 17.98 0.42
C LEU A 394 11.09 17.79 1.16
N ASN A 395 11.22 18.35 2.37
CA ASN A 395 12.45 18.22 3.16
C ASN A 395 12.69 16.80 3.72
N ARG A 396 11.67 15.93 3.74
CA ARG A 396 11.85 14.50 4.03
C ARG A 396 12.37 13.74 2.81
N GLY A 397 11.95 14.13 1.60
CA GLY A 397 12.29 13.44 0.34
C GLY A 397 11.56 12.11 0.13
N ASP A 398 10.59 11.77 0.98
CA ASP A 398 9.71 10.61 0.84
C ASP A 398 8.45 11.00 0.02
N ASP A 399 8.00 10.11 -0.87
CA ASP A 399 6.73 10.27 -1.60
C ASP A 399 5.57 9.61 -0.87
N PRO A 400 4.62 10.37 -0.28
CA PRO A 400 3.50 9.78 0.47
C PRO A 400 2.42 9.15 -0.43
N VAL A 401 2.43 9.42 -1.74
CA VAL A 401 1.51 8.82 -2.73
C VAL A 401 2.05 7.47 -3.24
N ARG A 402 3.36 7.22 -3.10
CA ARG A 402 4.02 5.97 -3.52
C ARG A 402 3.78 4.82 -2.53
N ILE A 403 2.50 4.51 -2.30
CA ILE A 403 2.01 3.47 -1.40
C ILE A 403 2.38 2.07 -1.93
N PHE A 404 2.32 1.87 -3.25
CA PHE A 404 2.55 0.59 -3.91
C PHE A 404 3.87 0.55 -4.69
N LYS A 405 4.33 -0.67 -5.01
CA LYS A 405 5.55 -0.94 -5.80
C LYS A 405 5.22 -1.42 -7.22
N HIS A 406 4.14 -0.89 -7.76
CA HIS A 406 3.67 -1.21 -9.11
C HIS A 406 4.55 -0.55 -10.17
N GLU A 407 4.59 -1.14 -11.36
CA GLU A 407 5.28 -0.60 -12.54
C GLU A 407 4.26 -0.34 -13.66
N PRO A 408 4.43 0.73 -14.47
CA PRO A 408 5.52 1.71 -14.40
C PRO A 408 5.39 2.67 -13.21
N GLN A 409 6.50 2.95 -12.53
CA GLN A 409 6.50 3.92 -11.43
C GLN A 409 6.16 5.36 -11.90
N PRO A 410 5.23 6.06 -11.21
CA PRO A 410 4.88 7.45 -11.50
C PRO A 410 5.99 8.44 -11.10
N PRO A 411 5.98 9.68 -11.63
CA PRO A 411 6.88 10.76 -11.18
C PRO A 411 6.68 11.07 -9.69
N HIS A 412 7.63 11.76 -9.06
CA HIS A 412 7.51 12.06 -7.63
C HIS A 412 6.38 13.07 -7.39
N SER A 413 5.36 12.68 -6.65
CA SER A 413 4.10 13.44 -6.49
C SER A 413 4.33 14.87 -6.00
N ILE A 414 5.20 15.06 -5.02
CA ILE A 414 5.60 16.35 -4.46
C ILE A 414 6.30 17.22 -5.52
N LEU A 415 7.30 16.69 -6.22
CA LEU A 415 8.08 17.46 -7.19
C LEU A 415 7.21 17.85 -8.40
N LYS A 416 6.37 16.93 -8.88
CA LYS A 416 5.36 17.18 -9.92
C LYS A 416 4.37 18.26 -9.46
N PHE A 417 3.86 18.18 -8.23
CA PHE A 417 2.94 19.20 -7.68
C PHE A 417 3.59 20.58 -7.60
N LEU A 418 4.82 20.67 -7.10
CA LEU A 418 5.55 21.93 -7.01
C LEU A 418 5.86 22.50 -8.39
N GLN A 419 6.24 21.68 -9.39
CA GLN A 419 6.43 22.12 -10.77
C GLN A 419 5.15 22.74 -11.36
N ASP A 420 3.98 22.15 -11.10
CA ASP A 420 2.69 22.75 -11.50
C ASP A 420 2.41 24.07 -10.75
N VAL A 421 2.67 24.14 -9.44
CA VAL A 421 2.49 25.37 -8.64
C VAL A 421 3.36 26.50 -9.17
N PHE A 422 4.62 26.22 -9.56
CA PHE A 422 5.54 27.19 -10.14
C PHE A 422 5.43 27.32 -11.67
N ALA A 423 4.41 26.73 -12.30
CA ALA A 423 4.07 27.01 -13.70
C ALA A 423 3.41 28.40 -13.88
N SER A 424 2.77 28.93 -12.83
CA SER A 424 2.10 30.24 -12.86
C SER A 424 2.44 31.08 -11.62
N PRO A 425 2.75 32.39 -11.75
CA PRO A 425 2.92 33.29 -10.61
C PRO A 425 1.69 33.37 -9.69
N ALA A 426 0.49 33.09 -10.21
CA ALA A 426 -0.75 33.12 -9.43
C ALA A 426 -0.87 31.95 -8.45
N THR A 427 -0.28 30.80 -8.76
CA THR A 427 -0.17 29.64 -7.85
C THR A 427 1.11 29.67 -7.04
N ALA A 428 2.22 30.18 -7.58
CA ALA A 428 3.45 30.38 -6.81
C ALA A 428 3.27 31.29 -5.58
N ALA A 429 2.27 32.19 -5.61
CA ALA A 429 1.91 33.10 -4.52
C ALA A 429 1.39 32.43 -3.23
N ILE A 430 1.20 31.10 -3.20
CA ILE A 430 0.81 30.37 -1.97
C ILE A 430 1.93 30.24 -0.92
N PHE A 431 3.18 30.49 -1.33
CA PHE A 431 4.33 30.48 -0.44
C PHE A 431 4.67 31.90 0.01
N TYR A 432 4.79 32.13 1.32
CA TYR A 432 5.30 33.39 1.83
C TYR A 432 6.82 33.49 1.59
N HIS A 433 7.39 34.69 1.77
CA HIS A 433 8.80 34.94 1.50
C HIS A 433 9.75 33.98 2.25
N THR A 434 9.48 33.71 3.54
CA THR A 434 10.25 32.75 4.35
C THR A 434 10.18 31.34 3.78
N ASP A 435 8.99 30.91 3.37
CA ASP A 435 8.70 29.57 2.85
C ASP A 435 9.39 29.35 1.51
N MET A 436 9.41 30.39 0.65
CA MET A 436 10.18 30.40 -0.59
C MET A 436 11.69 30.28 -0.34
N MET A 437 12.23 30.94 0.70
CA MET A 437 13.65 30.79 1.01
C MET A 437 13.96 29.36 1.45
N ALA A 438 13.12 28.77 2.31
CA ALA A 438 13.23 27.37 2.73
C ALA A 438 13.11 26.38 1.56
N LEU A 439 12.17 26.61 0.63
CA LEU A 439 12.04 25.82 -0.61
C LEU A 439 13.34 25.82 -1.42
N ILE A 440 13.94 27.00 -1.61
CA ILE A 440 15.19 27.18 -2.34
C ILE A 440 16.35 26.51 -1.60
N ASP A 441 16.41 26.64 -0.27
CA ASP A 441 17.43 25.98 0.56
C ASP A 441 17.38 24.46 0.45
N ILE A 442 16.17 23.88 0.47
CA ILE A 442 15.94 22.44 0.27
C ILE A 442 16.30 22.03 -1.17
N THR A 443 15.82 22.77 -2.16
CA THR A 443 16.00 22.45 -3.59
C THR A 443 17.47 22.50 -4.00
N VAL A 444 18.19 23.59 -3.68
CA VAL A 444 19.62 23.73 -3.96
C VAL A 444 20.43 22.66 -3.24
N ARG A 445 20.07 22.32 -1.99
CA ARG A 445 20.70 21.21 -1.25
C ARG A 445 20.50 19.87 -1.98
N HIS A 446 19.28 19.52 -2.38
CA HIS A 446 19.05 18.25 -3.08
C HIS A 446 19.74 18.18 -4.45
N ILE A 447 19.79 19.27 -5.24
CA ILE A 447 20.55 19.29 -6.51
C ILE A 447 22.06 19.09 -6.26
N ALA A 448 22.58 19.63 -5.14
CA ALA A 448 23.98 19.48 -4.75
C ALA A 448 24.31 18.08 -4.20
N ASP A 449 23.43 17.49 -3.38
CA ASP A 449 23.62 16.19 -2.73
C ASP A 449 23.41 15.00 -3.70
N LEU A 450 22.54 15.14 -4.71
CA LEU A 450 22.19 14.05 -5.61
C LEU A 450 23.31 13.71 -6.61
N SER A 451 23.51 12.40 -6.77
CA SER A 451 24.52 11.83 -7.68
C SER A 451 24.17 12.04 -9.15
N PRO A 452 25.16 12.07 -10.06
CA PRO A 452 24.93 11.96 -11.48
C PRO A 452 24.11 10.72 -11.83
N GLY A 453 23.20 10.84 -12.80
CA GLY A 453 22.35 9.76 -13.25
C GLY A 453 21.08 9.51 -12.43
N ASP A 454 20.91 10.15 -11.27
CA ASP A 454 19.68 10.03 -10.47
C ASP A 454 18.48 10.71 -11.16
N LYS A 455 17.37 9.99 -11.29
CA LYS A 455 16.12 10.51 -11.88
C LYS A 455 15.60 11.74 -11.15
N LEU A 456 15.73 11.78 -9.82
CA LEU A 456 15.23 12.90 -9.01
C LEU A 456 16.00 14.20 -9.26
N ARG A 457 17.27 14.12 -9.71
CA ARG A 457 18.08 15.33 -9.98
C ARG A 457 17.48 16.15 -11.13
N VAL A 458 16.95 15.48 -12.15
CA VAL A 458 16.19 16.06 -13.26
C VAL A 458 14.92 16.77 -12.76
N GLU A 459 14.20 16.16 -11.81
CA GLU A 459 12.96 16.71 -11.25
C GLU A 459 13.21 17.93 -10.35
N TYR A 460 14.28 17.92 -9.53
CA TYR A 460 14.69 19.08 -8.73
C TYR A 460 15.25 20.23 -9.59
N LEU A 461 16.02 19.95 -10.65
CA LEU A 461 16.47 20.97 -11.61
C LEU A 461 15.27 21.64 -12.32
N SER A 462 14.30 20.83 -12.76
CA SER A 462 13.07 21.32 -13.38
C SER A 462 12.24 22.20 -12.43
N LEU A 463 12.16 21.80 -11.15
CA LEU A 463 11.53 22.62 -10.09
C LEU A 463 12.25 23.96 -9.91
N MET A 464 13.59 23.96 -9.81
CA MET A 464 14.36 25.20 -9.67
C MET A 464 14.16 26.12 -10.88
N HIS A 465 14.10 25.57 -12.11
CA HIS A 465 13.82 26.35 -13.33
C HIS A 465 12.44 27.00 -13.28
N ALA A 466 11.40 26.28 -12.84
CA ALA A 466 10.05 26.81 -12.68
C ALA A 466 9.99 27.91 -11.61
N VAL A 467 10.64 27.72 -10.46
CA VAL A 467 10.74 28.74 -9.38
C VAL A 467 11.37 30.04 -9.90
N ILE A 468 12.45 29.96 -10.68
CA ILE A 468 13.13 31.16 -11.23
C ILE A 468 12.23 31.91 -12.23
N ARG A 469 11.42 31.19 -13.02
CA ARG A 469 10.51 31.78 -14.01
C ARG A 469 9.27 32.45 -13.39
N SER A 470 8.71 31.88 -12.32
CA SER A 470 7.43 32.31 -11.73
C SER A 470 7.56 33.21 -10.49
N THR A 471 8.76 33.38 -9.93
CA THR A 471 9.01 34.17 -8.71
C THR A 471 10.08 35.25 -8.95
N PRO A 472 10.19 36.32 -8.14
CA PRO A 472 11.21 37.36 -8.27
C PRO A 472 12.62 36.91 -7.81
N TYR A 473 13.04 35.67 -8.13
CA TYR A 473 14.27 35.04 -7.65
C TYR A 473 15.52 35.92 -7.85
N LEU A 474 15.69 36.47 -9.05
CA LEU A 474 16.85 37.29 -9.42
C LEU A 474 16.96 38.63 -8.68
N GLN A 475 15.90 39.04 -7.96
CA GLN A 475 15.89 40.25 -7.12
C GLN A 475 16.50 39.99 -5.73
N HIS A 476 16.17 38.86 -5.10
CA HIS A 476 16.64 38.51 -3.75
C HIS A 476 17.85 37.55 -3.74
N ARG A 477 18.10 36.83 -4.85
CA ARG A 477 19.33 36.05 -5.12
C ARG A 477 19.71 35.04 -4.03
N HIS A 478 18.72 34.50 -3.31
CA HIS A 478 18.94 33.55 -2.22
C HIS A 478 19.63 32.28 -2.73
N ARG A 479 20.69 31.84 -2.05
CA ARG A 479 21.57 30.72 -2.44
C ARG A 479 22.14 30.78 -3.87
N LEU A 480 22.13 31.95 -4.54
CA LEU A 480 22.60 32.07 -5.93
C LEU A 480 24.05 31.58 -6.15
N PRO A 481 25.05 31.89 -5.29
CA PRO A 481 26.42 31.40 -5.50
C PRO A 481 26.54 29.87 -5.44
N ASP A 482 25.80 29.23 -4.52
CA ASP A 482 25.76 27.76 -4.37
C ASP A 482 25.09 27.11 -5.58
N LEU A 483 24.02 27.73 -6.10
CA LEU A 483 23.35 27.31 -7.32
C LEU A 483 24.28 27.46 -8.53
N GLN A 484 24.91 28.62 -8.75
CA GLN A 484 25.91 28.85 -9.80
C GLN A 484 27.05 27.82 -9.74
N ALA A 485 27.57 27.49 -8.55
CA ALA A 485 28.59 26.45 -8.38
C ALA A 485 28.08 25.04 -8.74
N THR A 486 26.85 24.71 -8.33
CA THR A 486 26.24 23.40 -8.59
C THR A 486 25.88 23.21 -10.07
N LEU A 487 25.33 24.24 -10.72
CA LEU A 487 25.03 24.24 -12.16
C LEU A 487 26.32 24.09 -12.99
N ARG A 488 27.38 24.84 -12.67
CA ARG A 488 28.70 24.70 -13.33
C ARG A 488 29.29 23.29 -13.14
N ARG A 489 29.19 22.70 -11.93
CA ARG A 489 29.59 21.30 -11.69
C ARG A 489 28.88 20.35 -12.67
N ILE A 490 27.55 20.41 -12.72
CA ILE A 490 26.73 19.51 -13.57
C ILE A 490 27.10 19.64 -15.06
N LEU A 491 27.40 20.86 -15.54
CA LEU A 491 27.88 21.09 -16.90
C LEU A 491 29.26 20.47 -17.19
N THR A 492 30.13 20.35 -16.18
CA THR A 492 31.48 19.76 -16.29
C THR A 492 31.55 18.26 -16.03
N GLU A 493 30.46 17.62 -15.58
CA GLU A 493 30.43 16.16 -15.39
C GLU A 493 30.61 15.43 -16.75
N GLU A 494 31.41 14.36 -16.79
CA GLU A 494 31.66 13.57 -18.01
C GLU A 494 30.67 12.41 -18.22
N GLU A 495 29.72 12.22 -17.29
CA GLU A 495 28.71 11.15 -17.32
C GLU A 495 27.95 11.08 -18.65
N ALA A 496 27.93 9.90 -19.28
CA ALA A 496 27.23 9.64 -20.53
C ALA A 496 25.80 9.09 -20.35
N SER A 497 25.32 8.94 -19.10
CA SER A 497 23.98 8.44 -18.81
C SER A 497 22.89 9.30 -19.45
N PRO A 498 21.75 8.74 -19.92
CA PRO A 498 20.65 9.53 -20.48
C PRO A 498 20.13 10.60 -19.49
N GLN A 499 20.11 10.28 -18.20
CA GLN A 499 19.75 11.17 -17.10
C GLN A 499 20.77 12.32 -16.96
N GLY A 500 22.08 12.02 -16.91
CA GLY A 500 23.13 13.05 -16.86
C GLY A 500 23.18 13.95 -18.11
N GLN A 501 22.78 13.44 -19.27
CA GLN A 501 22.56 14.25 -20.47
C GLN A 501 21.34 15.18 -20.33
N MET A 502 20.25 14.71 -19.71
CA MET A 502 19.04 15.49 -19.44
C MET A 502 19.31 16.62 -18.42
N ASP A 503 20.05 16.32 -17.34
CA ASP A 503 20.51 17.33 -16.37
C ASP A 503 21.22 18.48 -17.08
N ARG A 504 22.22 18.18 -17.92
CA ARG A 504 22.95 19.20 -18.69
C ARG A 504 22.09 19.92 -19.71
N MET A 505 21.04 19.29 -20.24
CA MET A 505 20.09 19.95 -21.14
C MET A 505 19.29 21.03 -20.39
N ILE A 506 18.75 20.69 -19.21
CA ILE A 506 17.99 21.62 -18.38
C ILE A 506 18.90 22.78 -17.92
N VAL A 507 20.10 22.49 -17.40
CA VAL A 507 21.03 23.53 -16.95
C VAL A 507 21.44 24.49 -18.09
N ARG A 508 21.59 23.99 -19.32
CA ARG A 508 21.88 24.84 -20.49
C ARG A 508 20.71 25.76 -20.84
N GLU A 509 19.47 25.28 -20.78
CA GLU A 509 18.29 26.13 -21.01
C GLU A 509 18.09 27.13 -19.86
N MET A 510 18.32 26.75 -18.59
CA MET A 510 18.33 27.66 -17.45
C MET A 510 19.30 28.83 -17.63
N CYS A 511 20.57 28.56 -17.96
CA CYS A 511 21.59 29.61 -18.15
C CYS A 511 21.41 30.43 -19.45
N LYS A 512 20.57 29.95 -20.38
CA LYS A 512 20.22 30.62 -21.64
C LYS A 512 19.00 31.53 -21.49
N GLU A 513 18.06 31.18 -20.63
CA GLU A 513 16.91 32.01 -20.25
C GLU A 513 17.31 33.07 -19.21
N PHE A 514 18.21 32.71 -18.28
CA PHE A 514 18.69 33.56 -17.18
C PHE A 514 20.24 33.58 -17.15
N PRO A 515 20.90 34.50 -17.88
CA PRO A 515 22.36 34.55 -17.99
C PRO A 515 23.10 34.65 -16.64
N GLU A 516 22.49 35.28 -15.63
CA GLU A 516 23.06 35.43 -14.28
C GLU A 516 23.32 34.09 -13.57
N LEU A 517 22.70 32.99 -14.03
CA LEU A 517 22.96 31.64 -13.51
C LEU A 517 24.26 31.02 -14.05
N GLY A 518 24.77 31.55 -15.17
CA GLY A 518 26.02 31.11 -15.82
C GLY A 518 27.24 31.96 -15.46
N GLU A 519 27.06 33.08 -14.76
CA GLU A 519 28.15 33.94 -14.29
C GLU A 519 28.97 33.28 -13.16
N ASP A 520 30.26 33.61 -13.07
CA ASP A 520 31.08 33.23 -11.93
C ASP A 520 30.69 34.06 -10.68
N PRO A 521 30.67 33.45 -9.48
CA PRO A 521 30.36 34.15 -8.24
C PRO A 521 31.45 35.19 -7.92
N SER A 522 31.01 36.43 -7.70
CA SER A 522 31.85 37.62 -7.41
C SER A 522 32.33 37.70 -5.97
#